data_AF-A0A2M7KID9-F1
#
_entry.id   AF-A0A2M7KID9-F1
#
_cell.length_a   1.000
_cell.length_b   1.000
_cell.length_c   1.000
_cell.angle_alpha   90.00
_cell.angle_beta   90.00
_cell.angle_gamma   90.00
#
_symmetry.space_group_name_H-M   'P 1'
#
loop_
_entity.id
_entity.type
_entity.pdbx_description
1 polymer ?
#
loop_
_entity_poly.entity_id
_entity_poly.type
_entity_poly.pdbx_seq_one_letter_code
_entity_poly.pdbx_strand_id
1 'polypeptide(L)'
;MPKIDSIDKVMIIGSGPIVIGQACEFDYSGTQACKALRALGYKIVLVNSNPATIMTDPGMADATYIEPLTVESMERIIAKERPEALLPNLGGQSGLNLSSELHKAGILDKYGVQVIGVKIDAIERGEDRTAFKNTM
;
A
#
# COMPACT_ATOMS: atom_id res chain seq x y z
N MET A 1 -4.04 10.12 15.77
CA MET A 1 -4.75 8.92 16.26
C MET A 1 -3.75 8.07 17.03
N PRO A 2 -4.15 7.44 18.15
CA PRO A 2 -3.28 6.50 18.85
C PRO A 2 -2.91 5.31 17.95
N LYS A 3 -1.84 4.60 18.30
CA LYS A 3 -1.46 3.32 17.67
C LYS A 3 -2.64 2.35 17.73
N ILE A 4 -2.83 1.54 16.68
CA ILE A 4 -3.85 0.49 16.66
C ILE A 4 -3.17 -0.77 17.23
N ASP A 5 -3.50 -1.13 18.46
CA ASP A 5 -2.80 -2.21 19.17
C ASP A 5 -3.02 -3.60 18.56
N SER A 6 -4.06 -3.78 17.75
CA SER A 6 -4.31 -5.04 17.03
C SER A 6 -3.49 -5.20 15.74
N ILE A 7 -2.67 -4.21 15.37
CA ILE A 7 -1.87 -4.21 14.13
C ILE A 7 -0.40 -4.12 14.52
N ASP A 8 0.37 -5.13 14.15
CA ASP A 8 1.81 -5.15 14.37
C ASP A 8 2.59 -4.98 13.07
N LYS A 9 2.07 -5.49 11.94
CA LYS A 9 2.71 -5.49 10.64
C LYS A 9 1.82 -4.82 9.58
N VAL A 10 2.37 -3.78 8.96
CA VAL A 10 1.71 -2.98 7.92
C VAL A 10 2.40 -3.20 6.59
N MET A 11 1.61 -3.50 5.56
CA MET A 11 2.06 -3.52 4.18
C MET A 11 1.85 -2.17 3.51
N ILE A 12 2.86 -1.71 2.77
CA ILE A 12 2.81 -0.51 1.92
C ILE A 12 3.05 -0.93 0.47
N ILE A 13 2.21 -0.43 -0.43
CA ILE A 13 2.39 -0.59 -1.87
C ILE A 13 2.96 0.71 -2.44
N GLY A 14 4.14 0.62 -3.05
CA GLY A 14 4.77 1.73 -3.76
C GLY A 14 4.13 2.01 -5.13
N SER A 15 4.60 3.03 -5.81
CA SER A 15 4.05 3.47 -7.11
C SER A 15 4.53 2.65 -8.31
N GLY A 16 5.60 1.87 -8.17
CA GLY A 16 6.29 1.27 -9.30
C GLY A 16 7.13 2.31 -10.06
N PRO A 17 7.42 2.06 -11.36
CA PRO A 17 8.31 2.91 -12.14
C PRO A 17 7.76 4.34 -12.32
N ILE A 18 8.67 5.30 -12.44
CA ILE A 18 8.34 6.71 -12.69
C ILE A 18 7.71 6.85 -14.08
N VAL A 19 6.54 7.50 -14.14
CA VAL A 19 5.85 7.85 -15.38
C VAL A 19 5.34 9.29 -15.32
N ILE A 20 5.02 9.89 -16.47
CA ILE A 20 4.39 11.21 -16.52
C ILE A 20 3.06 11.13 -15.76
N GLY A 21 2.89 12.00 -14.75
CA GLY A 21 1.70 12.03 -13.87
C GLY A 21 1.77 11.15 -12.63
N GLN A 22 2.82 10.32 -12.48
CA GLN A 22 3.08 9.55 -11.26
C GLN A 22 4.60 9.35 -11.09
N ALA A 23 5.23 10.23 -10.31
CA ALA A 23 6.68 10.34 -10.25
C ALA A 23 7.24 10.28 -8.81
N CYS A 24 8.29 11.04 -8.53
CA CYS A 24 9.12 10.93 -7.34
C CYS A 24 8.38 11.29 -6.04
N GLU A 25 7.24 11.96 -6.14
CA GLU A 25 6.37 12.30 -5.00
C GLU A 25 5.95 11.07 -4.19
N PHE A 26 5.87 9.89 -4.82
CA PHE A 26 5.51 8.65 -4.14
C PHE A 26 6.70 7.96 -3.46
N ASP A 27 7.93 8.12 -3.95
CA ASP A 27 9.12 7.72 -3.19
C ASP A 27 9.26 8.58 -1.92
N TYR A 28 9.09 9.89 -2.07
CA TYR A 28 9.07 10.81 -0.93
C TYR A 28 7.99 10.42 0.09
N SER A 29 6.74 10.23 -0.37
CA SER A 29 5.61 9.91 0.52
C SER A 29 5.77 8.53 1.17
N GLY A 30 6.18 7.52 0.42
CA GLY A 30 6.45 6.17 0.92
C GLY A 30 7.58 6.13 1.94
N THR A 31 8.67 6.88 1.69
CA THR A 31 9.78 7.04 2.64
C THR A 31 9.32 7.65 3.96
N GLN A 32 8.51 8.71 3.90
CA GLN A 32 7.95 9.36 5.10
C GLN A 32 7.05 8.41 5.89
N ALA A 33 6.22 7.64 5.19
CA ALA A 33 5.35 6.66 5.83
C ALA A 33 6.14 5.54 6.53
N CYS A 34 7.20 5.03 5.90
CA CYS A 34 8.08 4.04 6.52
C CYS A 34 8.69 4.59 7.82
N LYS A 35 9.18 5.84 7.81
CA LYS A 35 9.72 6.49 9.01
C LYS A 35 8.67 6.66 10.11
N ALA A 36 7.48 7.14 9.75
CA ALA A 36 6.39 7.37 10.70
C ALA A 36 5.90 6.06 11.34
N LEU A 37 5.68 5.02 10.55
CA LEU A 37 5.23 3.71 11.05
C LEU A 37 6.30 3.04 11.93
N ARG A 38 7.58 3.13 11.54
CA ARG A 38 8.68 2.60 12.34
C ARG A 38 8.79 3.32 13.70
N ALA A 39 8.61 4.64 13.73
CA ALA A 39 8.63 5.42 14.98
C ALA A 39 7.49 5.02 15.94
N LEU A 40 6.39 4.47 15.42
CA LEU A 40 5.28 3.92 16.19
C LEU A 40 5.45 2.42 16.53
N GLY A 41 6.56 1.83 16.11
CA GLY A 41 6.90 0.43 16.39
C GLY A 41 6.12 -0.59 15.56
N TYR A 42 5.60 -0.21 14.39
CA TYR A 42 5.08 -1.17 13.42
C TYR A 42 6.22 -1.84 12.66
N LYS A 43 6.03 -3.12 12.32
CA LYS A 43 6.81 -3.81 11.29
C LYS A 43 6.28 -3.43 9.92
N ILE A 44 7.16 -3.19 8.97
CA ILE A 44 6.80 -2.68 7.65
C ILE A 44 7.20 -3.71 6.60
N VAL A 45 6.23 -4.08 5.76
CA VAL A 45 6.45 -4.80 4.50
C VAL A 45 6.25 -3.83 3.37
N LEU A 46 7.30 -3.51 2.64
CA LEU A 46 7.21 -2.63 1.48
C LEU A 46 7.32 -3.43 0.19
N VAL A 47 6.42 -3.17 -0.76
CA VAL A 47 6.50 -3.72 -2.12
C VAL A 47 6.55 -2.58 -3.13
N ASN A 48 7.61 -2.51 -3.93
CA ASN A 48 7.74 -1.52 -4.99
C ASN A 48 8.63 -2.07 -6.12
N SER A 49 8.19 -2.04 -7.37
CA SER A 49 8.97 -2.55 -8.50
C SER A 49 10.10 -1.61 -8.95
N ASN A 50 10.12 -0.35 -8.48
CA ASN A 50 11.15 0.61 -8.86
C ASN A 50 12.38 0.52 -7.93
N PRO A 51 13.55 0.08 -8.44
CA PRO A 51 14.76 -0.04 -7.61
C PRO A 51 15.44 1.30 -7.32
N ALA A 52 15.07 2.38 -8.02
CA ALA A 52 15.69 3.70 -7.88
C ALA A 52 14.91 4.58 -6.88
N THR A 53 14.56 4.03 -5.71
CA THR A 53 13.78 4.74 -4.68
C THR A 53 14.41 4.62 -3.31
N ILE A 54 14.39 5.69 -2.53
CA ILE A 54 14.89 5.67 -1.14
C ILE A 54 14.04 4.74 -0.30
N MET A 55 12.73 4.67 -0.52
CA MET A 55 11.85 3.78 0.24
C MET A 55 12.27 2.30 0.12
N THR A 56 12.88 1.88 -1.00
CA THR A 56 13.40 0.52 -1.20
C THR A 56 14.79 0.27 -0.62
N ASP A 57 15.46 1.28 -0.06
CA ASP A 57 16.78 1.10 0.55
C ASP A 57 16.73 0.11 1.74
N PRO A 58 17.79 -0.69 1.94
CA PRO A 58 17.92 -1.53 3.12
C PRO A 58 17.73 -0.73 4.42
N GLY A 59 16.90 -1.22 5.32
CA GLY A 59 16.62 -0.61 6.62
C GLY A 59 15.45 0.38 6.63
N MET A 60 14.88 0.75 5.48
CA MET A 60 13.67 1.58 5.43
C MET A 60 12.44 0.80 5.89
N ALA A 61 12.25 -0.43 5.38
CA ALA A 61 11.25 -1.39 5.83
C ALA A 61 11.91 -2.61 6.48
N ASP A 62 11.13 -3.40 7.22
CA ASP A 62 11.62 -4.66 7.83
C ASP A 62 11.70 -5.78 6.78
N ALA A 63 10.80 -5.74 5.79
CA ALA A 63 10.90 -6.54 4.58
C ALA A 63 10.64 -5.65 3.36
N THR A 64 11.58 -5.62 2.41
CA THR A 64 11.46 -4.87 1.16
C THR A 64 11.44 -5.85 -0.02
N TYR A 65 10.42 -5.74 -0.86
CA TYR A 65 10.23 -6.53 -2.07
C TYR A 65 10.32 -5.64 -3.31
N ILE A 66 11.36 -5.85 -4.11
CA ILE A 66 11.49 -5.25 -5.44
C ILE A 66 10.91 -6.25 -6.45
N GLU A 67 9.58 -6.29 -6.51
CA GLU A 67 8.80 -7.26 -7.27
C GLU A 67 7.73 -6.56 -8.13
N PRO A 68 7.23 -7.19 -9.21
CA PRO A 68 6.15 -6.63 -10.01
C PRO A 68 4.89 -6.33 -9.17
N LEU A 69 4.30 -5.16 -9.39
CA LEU A 69 3.07 -4.73 -8.72
C LEU A 69 1.84 -5.37 -9.39
N THR A 70 1.70 -6.69 -9.22
CA THR A 70 0.59 -7.50 -9.77
C THR A 70 -0.12 -8.25 -8.65
N VAL A 71 -1.40 -8.59 -8.86
CA VAL A 71 -2.21 -9.34 -7.88
C VAL A 71 -1.53 -10.65 -7.46
N GLU A 72 -0.94 -11.39 -8.40
CA GLU A 72 -0.23 -12.65 -8.13
C GLU A 72 0.99 -12.44 -7.21
N SER A 73 1.85 -11.46 -7.52
CA SER A 73 3.01 -11.17 -6.70
C SER A 73 2.61 -10.68 -5.32
N MET A 74 1.60 -9.82 -5.25
CA MET A 74 1.06 -9.34 -3.99
C MET A 74 0.46 -10.47 -3.15
N GLU A 75 -0.30 -11.39 -3.74
CA GLU A 75 -0.85 -12.53 -3.01
C GLU A 75 0.27 -13.40 -2.43
N ARG A 76 1.32 -13.70 -3.21
CA ARG A 76 2.46 -14.48 -2.72
C ARG A 76 3.14 -13.80 -1.53
N ILE A 77 3.33 -12.48 -1.60
CA ILE A 77 3.97 -11.71 -0.53
C ILE A 77 3.05 -11.64 0.70
N ILE A 78 1.74 -11.39 0.53
CA ILE A 78 0.75 -11.38 1.62
C ILE A 78 0.69 -12.76 2.29
N ALA A 79 0.69 -13.85 1.52
CA ALA A 79 0.66 -15.20 2.04
C ALA A 79 1.90 -15.55 2.89
N LYS A 80 3.07 -15.03 2.49
CA LYS A 80 4.35 -15.20 3.19
C LYS A 80 4.45 -14.30 4.43
N GLU A 81 4.15 -13.02 4.28
CA GLU A 81 4.39 -12.02 5.31
C GLU A 81 3.26 -11.87 6.32
N ARG A 82 2.02 -12.23 5.94
CA ARG A 82 0.82 -12.12 6.78
C ARG A 82 0.69 -10.75 7.47
N PRO A 83 0.67 -9.63 6.72
CA PRO A 83 0.42 -8.32 7.33
C PRO A 83 -1.02 -8.22 7.84
N GLU A 84 -1.25 -7.60 8.99
CA GLU A 84 -2.61 -7.36 9.48
C GLU A 84 -3.26 -6.18 8.75
N ALA A 85 -2.45 -5.28 8.17
CA ALA A 85 -2.96 -4.09 7.53
C ALA A 85 -2.27 -3.75 6.20
N LEU A 86 -3.02 -3.10 5.31
CA LEU A 86 -2.55 -2.55 4.04
C LEU A 86 -2.82 -1.04 3.99
N LEU A 87 -1.78 -0.26 3.65
CA LEU A 87 -1.87 1.18 3.46
C LEU A 87 -1.81 1.50 1.95
N PRO A 88 -2.95 1.83 1.30
CA PRO A 88 -3.08 1.85 -0.16
C PRO A 88 -2.72 3.18 -0.82
N ASN A 89 -2.62 4.26 -0.05
CA ASN A 89 -2.65 5.65 -0.55
C ASN A 89 -1.27 6.29 -0.75
N LEU A 90 -0.20 5.49 -0.75
CA LEU A 90 1.18 5.98 -0.88
C LEU A 90 1.85 5.61 -2.21
N GLY A 91 1.17 4.82 -3.03
CA GLY A 91 1.65 4.35 -4.34
C GLY A 91 0.94 5.00 -5.53
N GLY A 92 0.31 6.16 -5.33
CA GLY A 92 -0.47 6.83 -6.39
C GLY A 92 -1.63 5.98 -6.90
N GLN A 93 -1.96 6.12 -8.18
CA GLN A 93 -3.02 5.35 -8.80
C GLN A 93 -2.68 3.85 -8.85
N SER A 94 -1.41 3.51 -9.06
CA SER A 94 -0.95 2.12 -9.07
C SER A 94 -1.25 1.42 -7.73
N GLY A 95 -0.95 2.07 -6.61
CA GLY A 95 -1.24 1.53 -5.28
C GLY A 95 -2.75 1.40 -5.00
N LEU A 96 -3.54 2.41 -5.36
CA LEU A 96 -5.00 2.40 -5.17
C LEU A 96 -5.68 1.31 -6.00
N ASN A 97 -5.35 1.23 -7.29
CA ASN A 97 -5.91 0.23 -8.20
C ASN A 97 -5.58 -1.19 -7.73
N LEU A 98 -4.30 -1.45 -7.43
CA LEU A 98 -3.86 -2.78 -6.99
C LEU A 98 -4.51 -3.19 -5.66
N SER A 99 -4.69 -2.24 -4.74
CA SER A 99 -5.42 -2.50 -3.49
C SER A 99 -6.90 -2.84 -3.74
N SER A 100 -7.53 -2.15 -4.68
CA SER A 100 -8.91 -2.43 -5.10
C SER A 100 -9.02 -3.82 -5.77
N GLU A 101 -8.08 -4.17 -6.64
CA GLU A 101 -8.01 -5.48 -7.30
C GLU A 101 -7.82 -6.62 -6.29
N LEU A 102 -6.93 -6.45 -5.31
CA LEU A 102 -6.72 -7.42 -4.23
C LEU A 102 -7.98 -7.63 -3.39
N HIS A 103 -8.72 -6.55 -3.11
CA HIS A 103 -10.00 -6.64 -2.41
C HIS A 103 -11.06 -7.37 -3.25
N LYS A 104 -11.23 -6.96 -4.51
CA LYS A 104 -12.19 -7.58 -5.45
C LYS A 104 -11.90 -9.07 -5.69
N ALA A 105 -10.63 -9.46 -5.68
CA ALA A 105 -10.21 -10.85 -5.76
C ALA A 105 -10.44 -11.66 -4.46
N GLY A 106 -10.92 -11.03 -3.38
CA GLY A 106 -11.13 -11.66 -2.09
C GLY A 106 -9.83 -12.04 -1.35
N ILE A 107 -8.69 -11.55 -1.82
CA ILE A 107 -7.37 -11.88 -1.25
C ILE A 107 -7.22 -11.22 0.12
N LEU A 108 -7.58 -9.94 0.24
CA LEU A 108 -7.48 -9.26 1.53
C LEU A 108 -8.31 -9.95 2.60
N ASP A 109 -9.54 -10.35 2.27
CA ASP A 109 -10.42 -11.09 3.20
C ASP A 109 -9.88 -12.48 3.52
N LYS A 110 -9.40 -13.22 2.51
CA LYS A 110 -8.77 -14.55 2.67
C LYS A 110 -7.61 -14.54 3.67
N TYR A 111 -6.82 -13.47 3.70
CA TYR A 111 -5.65 -13.35 4.57
C TYR A 111 -5.90 -12.46 5.81
N GLY A 112 -7.10 -11.92 5.98
CA GLY A 112 -7.45 -11.04 7.10
C GLY A 112 -6.73 -9.69 7.10
N VAL A 113 -6.39 -9.16 5.91
CA VAL A 113 -5.66 -7.91 5.74
C VAL A 113 -6.64 -6.73 5.74
N GLN A 114 -6.56 -5.87 6.75
CA GLN A 114 -7.40 -4.68 6.84
C GLN A 114 -6.82 -3.51 6.06
N VAL A 115 -7.61 -2.89 5.18
CA VAL A 115 -7.21 -1.62 4.56
C VAL A 115 -7.36 -0.48 5.58
N ILE A 116 -6.27 0.26 5.80
CA ILE A 116 -6.21 1.39 6.73
C ILE A 116 -5.90 2.70 6.01
N GLY A 117 -6.13 3.84 6.68
CA GLY A 117 -5.92 5.18 6.13
C GLY A 117 -7.07 5.66 5.26
N VAL A 118 -7.51 4.85 4.30
CA VAL A 118 -8.68 5.13 3.45
C VAL A 118 -9.60 3.91 3.44
N LYS A 119 -10.91 4.14 3.58
CA LYS A 119 -11.90 3.07 3.43
C LYS A 119 -12.06 2.74 1.94
N ILE A 120 -12.18 1.46 1.60
CA ILE A 120 -12.26 0.99 0.20
C ILE A 120 -13.43 1.64 -0.55
N ASP A 121 -14.59 1.78 0.11
CA ASP A 121 -15.77 2.46 -0.42
C ASP A 121 -15.49 3.94 -0.76
N ALA A 122 -14.62 4.60 0.01
CA ALA A 122 -14.21 5.98 -0.26
C ALA A 122 -13.27 6.09 -1.46
N ILE A 123 -12.44 5.07 -1.72
CA ILE A 123 -11.63 5.01 -2.95
C ILE A 123 -12.56 4.95 -4.16
N GLU A 124 -13.53 4.02 -4.16
CA GLU A 124 -14.47 3.86 -5.28
C GLU A 124 -15.29 5.13 -5.53
N ARG A 125 -15.81 5.77 -4.48
CA ARG A 125 -16.54 7.05 -4.62
C ARG A 125 -15.68 8.20 -5.13
N GLY A 126 -14.38 8.21 -4.83
CA GLY A 126 -13.46 9.25 -5.28
C GLY A 126 -13.00 9.06 -6.74
N GLU A 127 -12.84 7.80 -7.17
CA GLU A 127 -12.27 7.44 -8.47
C GLU A 127 -13.34 7.26 -9.56
N ASP A 128 -14.53 6.76 -9.22
CA ASP A 128 -15.63 6.64 -10.18
C ASP A 128 -16.35 7.99 -10.35
N ARG A 129 -16.29 8.55 -11.57
CA ARG A 129 -16.87 9.86 -11.88
C ARG A 129 -18.38 9.93 -11.66
N THR A 130 -19.10 8.82 -11.88
CA THR A 130 -20.55 8.74 -11.69
C THR A 130 -20.88 8.65 -10.20
N ALA A 131 -20.18 7.78 -9.47
CA ALA A 131 -20.33 7.66 -8.03
C ALA A 131 -19.99 8.99 -7.35
N PHE A 132 -18.90 9.64 -7.74
CA PHE A 132 -18.49 10.94 -7.25
C PHE A 132 -19.57 12.00 -7.50
N LYS A 133 -20.12 12.06 -8.72
CA LYS A 133 -21.23 12.97 -9.04
C LYS A 133 -22.46 12.73 -8.16
N ASN A 134 -22.76 11.49 -7.80
CA ASN A 134 -23.88 11.16 -6.93
C ASN A 134 -23.64 11.53 -5.46
N THR A 135 -22.41 11.89 -5.07
CA THR A 135 -22.08 12.38 -3.73
C THR A 135 -22.12 13.91 -3.58
N MET A 136 -22.28 14.63 -4.70
CA MET A 136 -22.33 16.10 -4.78
C MET A 136 -23.77 16.60 -4.81
#